data_AF-X6LTS3-F1
#
_entry.id   AF-X6LTS3-F1
#
_cell.length_a   1.000
_cell.length_b   1.000
_cell.length_c   1.000
_cell.angle_alpha   90.00
_cell.angle_beta   90.00
_cell.angle_gamma   90.00
#
_symmetry.space_group_name_H-M   'P 1'
#
loop_
_entity.id
_entity.type
_entity.pdbx_description
1 polymer ?
#
loop_
_entity_poly.entity_id
_entity_poly.type
_entity_poly.pdbx_seq_one_letter_code
_entity_poly.pdbx_strand_id
1 'polypeptide(L)'
;MRSPSIWKITFFTFVQVIGRKKVLRLIFRDEKFENCKNLLIKRLKELLSKAAENRSIDDILQDLEKGRKENIEGPFFARRQNNIDTLLTLTLVNVLFVIYQNGGFADYAKSKKNEEDGHQWYSELFEKALNNQKLVKMKTPSFNPNQLLLFVIEPQLYSIQDNFRFSFPFGYYIHKWYQRQLATYSNLPRNGFASCVTNLEQILIGGEHLTAWDIPKKSFHEYAMDLIQNYFSCHARILDQQTILRDILVSITLLLCKKLSIVSIEVTIRYFRHIIFHYSRLIFAASIISNDFSK
;
A
#
# COMPACT_ATOMS: atom_id res chain seq x y z
N MET A 1 -22.99 -2.83 33.33
CA MET A 1 -21.81 -2.33 32.61
C MET A 1 -21.43 -3.34 31.53
N ARG A 2 -21.74 -3.07 30.26
CA ARG A 2 -21.33 -3.95 29.14
C ARG A 2 -19.99 -3.47 28.60
N SER A 3 -19.06 -4.42 28.43
CA SER A 3 -17.73 -4.23 27.85
C SER A 3 -17.82 -3.55 26.48
N PRO A 4 -16.91 -2.61 26.14
CA PRO A 4 -16.90 -2.00 24.81
C PRO A 4 -16.63 -3.07 23.76
N SER A 5 -17.43 -3.08 22.69
CA SER A 5 -17.25 -3.96 21.54
C SER A 5 -15.88 -3.69 20.91
N ILE A 6 -14.88 -4.47 21.30
CA ILE A 6 -13.54 -4.39 20.71
C ILE A 6 -13.61 -5.03 19.33
N TRP A 7 -13.70 -4.19 18.30
CA TRP A 7 -13.50 -4.60 16.92
C TRP A 7 -12.08 -5.16 16.78
N LYS A 8 -11.98 -6.45 16.47
CA LYS A 8 -10.70 -7.15 16.26
C LYS A 8 -10.38 -7.13 14.76
N ILE A 9 -9.35 -6.38 14.37
CA ILE A 9 -8.67 -6.61 13.10
C ILE A 9 -7.78 -7.83 13.29
N THR A 10 -8.05 -8.92 12.57
CA THR A 10 -7.28 -10.16 12.65
C THR A 10 -6.13 -10.10 11.64
N PHE A 11 -4.91 -9.97 12.13
CA PHE A 11 -3.70 -10.09 11.31
C PHE A 11 -3.27 -11.55 11.32
N PHE A 12 -2.78 -12.07 10.19
CA PHE A 12 -2.42 -13.49 10.01
C PHE A 12 -1.32 -14.00 10.97
N THR A 13 -0.66 -13.09 11.71
CA THR A 13 0.29 -13.44 12.76
C THR A 13 0.10 -12.57 14.02
N PHE A 14 -0.06 -13.22 15.18
CA PHE A 14 -0.35 -12.58 16.47
C PHE A 14 0.71 -11.55 16.90
N VAL A 15 1.98 -11.75 16.51
CA VAL A 15 3.12 -10.85 16.77
C VAL A 15 2.99 -9.53 16.01
N GLN A 16 2.41 -9.52 14.81
CA GLN A 16 2.19 -8.29 14.04
C GLN A 16 1.07 -7.42 14.63
N VAL A 17 0.05 -8.00 15.27
CA VAL A 17 -1.09 -7.26 15.86
C VAL A 17 -0.61 -6.29 16.95
N ILE A 18 0.31 -6.73 17.81
CA ILE A 18 0.82 -5.95 18.95
C ILE A 18 1.70 -4.80 18.45
N GLY A 19 2.58 -5.06 17.47
CA GLY A 19 3.40 -4.02 16.83
C GLY A 19 2.54 -2.98 16.11
N ARG A 20 1.54 -3.42 15.34
CA ARG A 20 0.65 -2.54 14.57
C ARG A 20 -0.27 -1.68 15.46
N LYS A 21 -0.78 -2.22 16.58
CA LYS A 21 -1.52 -1.43 17.60
C LYS A 21 -0.66 -0.36 18.26
N LYS A 22 0.63 -0.64 18.52
CA LYS A 22 1.56 0.35 19.05
C LYS A 22 1.77 1.50 18.05
N VAL A 23 1.94 1.19 16.76
CA VAL A 23 2.08 2.20 15.70
C VAL A 23 0.82 3.07 15.57
N LEU A 24 -0.37 2.47 15.58
CA LEU A 24 -1.62 3.24 15.55
C LEU A 24 -1.76 4.18 16.75
N ARG A 25 -1.41 3.71 17.95
CA ARG A 25 -1.43 4.57 19.14
C ARG A 25 -0.48 5.77 19.01
N LEU A 26 0.69 5.57 18.39
CA LEU A 26 1.64 6.65 18.17
C LEU A 26 1.04 7.72 17.25
N ILE A 27 0.43 7.32 16.13
CA ILE A 27 -0.12 8.28 15.16
C ILE A 27 -1.20 9.19 15.74
N PHE A 28 -2.03 8.68 16.66
CA PHE A 28 -3.12 9.46 17.25
C PHE A 28 -2.73 10.20 18.54
N ARG A 29 -1.54 10.00 19.09
CA ARG A 29 -1.13 10.56 20.39
C ARG A 29 0.15 11.39 20.38
N ASP A 30 1.01 11.17 19.40
CA ASP A 30 2.34 11.78 19.32
C ASP A 30 2.34 12.88 18.24
N GLU A 31 2.74 14.09 18.64
CA GLU A 31 2.77 15.28 17.77
C GLU A 31 3.66 15.09 16.53
N LYS A 32 4.69 14.23 16.61
CA LYS A 32 5.54 13.89 15.45
C LYS A 32 4.76 13.30 14.29
N PHE A 33 3.58 12.75 14.55
CA PHE A 33 2.72 12.12 13.56
C PHE A 33 1.51 12.99 13.16
N GLU A 34 1.46 14.25 13.57
CA GLU A 34 0.31 15.13 13.35
C GLU A 34 -0.03 15.29 11.86
N ASN A 35 0.97 15.34 10.98
CA ASN A 35 0.70 15.40 9.53
C ASN A 35 -0.01 14.14 9.03
N CYS A 36 0.49 12.96 9.40
CA CYS A 36 -0.15 11.69 9.05
C CYS A 36 -1.56 11.58 9.64
N LYS A 37 -1.76 11.99 10.89
CA LYS A 37 -3.10 12.08 11.51
C LYS A 37 -4.04 12.98 10.70
N ASN A 38 -3.58 14.15 10.28
CA ASN A 38 -4.36 15.07 9.45
C ASN A 38 -4.68 14.46 8.08
N LEU A 39 -3.74 13.75 7.46
CA LEU A 39 -3.98 13.01 6.21
C LEU A 39 -5.03 11.90 6.39
N LEU A 40 -4.97 11.14 7.49
CA LEU A 40 -5.99 10.13 7.80
C LEU A 40 -7.37 10.77 7.99
N ILE A 41 -7.46 11.87 8.74
CA ILE A 41 -8.71 12.63 8.94
C ILE A 41 -9.25 13.13 7.59
N LYS A 42 -8.38 13.69 6.74
CA LYS A 42 -8.75 14.14 5.39
C LYS A 42 -9.33 12.99 4.56
N ARG A 43 -8.63 11.85 4.50
CA ARG A 43 -9.10 10.65 3.76
C ARG A 43 -10.42 10.13 4.28
N LEU A 44 -10.62 10.11 5.60
CA LEU A 44 -11.88 9.74 6.23
C LEU A 44 -13.01 10.66 5.79
N LYS A 45 -12.83 11.99 5.92
CA LYS A 45 -13.83 12.98 5.52
C LYS A 45 -14.23 12.81 4.06
N GLU A 46 -13.26 12.67 3.16
CA GLU A 46 -13.51 12.48 1.72
C GLU A 46 -14.30 11.20 1.41
N LEU A 47 -14.00 10.09 2.08
CA LEU A 47 -14.73 8.83 1.88
C LEU A 47 -16.17 8.91 2.39
N LEU A 48 -16.38 9.57 3.53
CA LEU A 48 -17.70 9.78 4.11
C LEU A 48 -18.53 10.75 3.26
N SER A 49 -17.94 11.84 2.79
CA SER A 49 -18.60 12.78 1.87
C SER A 49 -19.05 12.09 0.59
N LYS A 50 -18.18 11.28 -0.05
CA LYS A 50 -18.55 10.51 -1.26
C LYS A 50 -19.64 9.48 -0.99
N ALA A 51 -19.67 8.89 0.19
CA ALA A 51 -20.76 7.99 0.57
C ALA A 51 -22.08 8.74 0.74
N ALA A 52 -22.04 9.92 1.34
CA ALA A 52 -23.20 10.79 1.54
C ALA A 52 -23.76 11.39 0.24
N GLU A 53 -22.92 11.57 -0.79
CA GLU A 53 -23.38 11.99 -2.13
C GLU A 53 -24.28 10.94 -2.80
N ASN A 54 -24.05 9.66 -2.53
CA ASN A 54 -24.79 8.57 -3.17
C ASN A 54 -26.03 8.15 -2.38
N ARG A 55 -26.09 8.50 -1.09
CA ARG A 55 -27.19 8.13 -0.20
C ARG A 55 -27.20 9.04 1.03
N SER A 56 -28.39 9.47 1.47
CA SER A 56 -28.50 10.26 2.71
C SER A 56 -27.87 9.51 3.88
N ILE A 57 -27.12 10.22 4.73
CA ILE A 57 -26.58 9.67 5.97
C ILE A 57 -27.73 9.12 6.82
N ASP A 58 -28.89 9.77 6.83
CA ASP A 58 -30.04 9.29 7.60
C ASP A 58 -30.60 7.97 7.05
N ASP A 59 -30.55 7.74 5.73
CA ASP A 59 -30.94 6.45 5.13
C ASP A 59 -29.94 5.34 5.49
N ILE A 60 -28.64 5.66 5.52
CA ILE A 60 -27.58 4.74 5.95
C ILE A 60 -27.76 4.38 7.43
N LEU A 61 -28.07 5.38 8.27
CA LEU A 61 -28.31 5.19 9.69
C LEU A 61 -29.61 4.40 9.95
N GLN A 62 -30.68 4.63 9.19
CA GLN A 62 -31.92 3.87 9.30
C GLN A 62 -31.74 2.40 8.89
N ASP A 63 -30.96 2.11 7.85
CA ASP A 63 -30.64 0.73 7.48
C ASP A 63 -29.84 0.00 8.57
N LEU A 64 -28.92 0.71 9.23
CA LEU A 64 -28.18 0.20 10.38
C LEU A 64 -29.09 -0.12 11.58
N GLU A 65 -30.17 0.64 11.76
CA GLU A 65 -31.19 0.36 12.77
C GLU A 65 -32.04 -0.86 12.40
N LYS A 66 -32.48 -0.96 11.14
CA LYS A 66 -33.33 -2.06 10.64
C LYS A 66 -32.63 -3.42 10.60
N GLY A 67 -31.31 -3.46 10.37
CA GLY A 67 -30.56 -4.71 10.33
C GLY A 67 -30.39 -5.38 11.71
N ARG A 68 -30.48 -4.62 12.81
CA ARG A 68 -30.29 -5.17 14.16
C ARG A 68 -31.57 -5.87 14.61
N LYS A 69 -31.46 -7.13 15.10
CA LYS A 69 -32.54 -7.79 15.86
C LYS A 69 -33.05 -6.81 16.93
N GLU A 70 -34.37 -6.72 17.07
CA GLU A 70 -35.17 -5.76 17.86
C GLU A 70 -34.75 -5.56 19.34
N ASN A 71 -33.73 -6.27 19.83
CA ASN A 71 -33.40 -6.42 21.25
C ASN A 71 -32.21 -5.56 21.75
N ILE A 72 -31.74 -4.56 21.00
CA ILE A 72 -30.81 -3.56 21.56
C ILE A 72 -31.63 -2.40 22.14
N GLU A 73 -32.18 -2.62 23.34
CA GLU A 73 -32.78 -1.57 24.15
C GLU A 73 -31.73 -0.52 24.53
N GLY A 74 -32.06 0.75 24.28
CA GLY A 74 -31.21 1.89 24.62
C GLY A 74 -31.83 3.21 24.16
N PRO A 75 -31.47 4.34 24.78
CA PRO A 75 -31.96 5.66 24.39
C PRO A 75 -31.65 5.96 22.92
N PHE A 76 -32.53 6.70 22.24
CA PHE A 76 -32.38 7.11 20.83
C PHE A 76 -30.98 7.68 20.54
N PHE A 77 -30.48 8.59 21.39
CA PHE A 77 -29.14 9.17 21.25
C PHE A 77 -28.01 8.15 21.35
N ALA A 78 -28.14 7.13 22.21
CA ALA A 78 -27.14 6.07 22.33
C ALA A 78 -27.13 5.16 21.08
N ARG A 79 -28.30 4.90 20.49
CA ARG A 79 -28.41 4.17 19.22
C ARG A 79 -27.78 4.95 18.06
N ARG A 80 -28.10 6.24 17.96
CA ARG A 80 -27.55 7.13 16.92
C ARG A 80 -26.02 7.25 17.03
N GLN A 81 -25.50 7.43 18.24
CA GLN A 81 -24.05 7.46 18.49
C GLN A 81 -23.38 6.16 18.05
N ASN A 82 -23.96 5.01 18.39
CA ASN A 82 -23.41 3.71 18.01
C ASN A 82 -23.37 3.50 16.48
N ASN A 83 -24.37 4.01 15.76
CA ASN A 83 -24.39 3.95 14.29
C ASN A 83 -23.30 4.85 13.68
N ILE A 84 -23.12 6.06 14.21
CA ILE A 84 -22.02 6.96 13.83
C ILE A 84 -20.67 6.30 14.11
N ASP A 85 -20.48 5.74 15.29
CA ASP A 85 -19.24 5.06 15.69
C ASP A 85 -18.94 3.87 14.77
N THR A 86 -19.97 3.10 14.39
CA THR A 86 -19.85 1.98 13.45
C THR A 86 -19.39 2.46 12.07
N LEU A 87 -20.03 3.50 11.54
CA LEU A 87 -19.71 4.08 10.24
C LEU A 87 -18.27 4.65 10.20
N LEU A 88 -17.87 5.37 11.25
CA LEU A 88 -16.52 5.88 11.43
C LEU A 88 -15.51 4.74 11.52
N THR A 89 -15.81 3.70 12.31
CA THR A 89 -14.93 2.55 12.51
C THR A 89 -14.70 1.81 11.20
N LEU A 90 -15.75 1.52 10.43
CA LEU A 90 -15.61 0.82 9.15
C LEU A 90 -14.83 1.63 8.13
N THR A 91 -15.06 2.94 8.08
CA THR A 91 -14.32 3.82 7.18
C THR A 91 -12.85 3.89 7.58
N LEU A 92 -12.55 3.99 8.88
CA LEU A 92 -11.17 3.95 9.40
C LEU A 92 -10.50 2.62 9.10
N VAL A 93 -11.18 1.50 9.33
CA VAL A 93 -10.65 0.17 9.01
C VAL A 93 -10.31 0.06 7.52
N ASN A 94 -11.16 0.57 6.62
CA ASN A 94 -10.86 0.60 5.18
C ASN A 94 -9.60 1.41 4.85
N VAL A 95 -9.43 2.59 5.46
CA VAL A 95 -8.23 3.42 5.29
C VAL A 95 -6.99 2.67 5.78
N LEU A 96 -7.05 2.11 6.99
CA LEU A 96 -5.94 1.37 7.59
C LEU A 96 -5.61 0.10 6.81
N PHE A 97 -6.61 -0.60 6.29
CA PHE A 97 -6.43 -1.79 5.49
C PHE A 97 -5.59 -1.50 4.25
N VAL A 98 -5.92 -0.41 3.54
CA VAL A 98 -5.14 0.04 2.38
C VAL A 98 -3.70 0.39 2.77
N ILE A 99 -3.50 1.08 3.89
CA ILE A 99 -2.16 1.43 4.37
C ILE A 99 -1.34 0.19 4.71
N TYR A 100 -1.93 -0.76 5.45
CA TYR A 100 -1.23 -1.96 5.89
C TYR A 100 -0.94 -2.95 4.76
N GLN A 101 -1.83 -3.07 3.76
CA GLN A 101 -1.62 -3.96 2.61
C GLN A 101 -0.51 -3.51 1.67
N ASN A 102 -0.15 -2.23 1.70
CA ASN A 102 0.82 -1.65 0.77
C ASN A 102 2.22 -1.55 1.35
N GLY A 103 2.45 -2.19 2.50
CA GLY A 103 3.75 -2.24 3.15
C GLY A 103 4.17 -0.88 3.70
N GLY A 104 5.35 -0.85 4.32
CA GLY A 104 6.02 0.39 4.69
C GLY A 104 5.48 1.18 5.89
N PHE A 105 4.32 0.86 6.46
CA PHE A 105 3.81 1.61 7.63
C PHE A 105 4.67 1.45 8.90
N ALA A 106 5.28 0.27 9.08
CA ALA A 106 6.21 0.04 10.19
C ALA A 106 7.49 0.86 10.00
N ASP A 107 8.01 0.92 8.78
CA ASP A 107 9.23 1.66 8.45
C ASP A 107 8.98 3.17 8.41
N TYR A 108 7.78 3.60 8.03
CA TYR A 108 7.28 4.96 8.23
C TYR A 108 7.37 5.36 9.71
N ALA A 109 6.82 4.54 10.61
CA ALA A 109 6.84 4.81 12.04
C ALA A 109 8.26 4.84 12.62
N LYS A 110 9.19 4.03 12.09
CA LYS A 110 10.62 4.12 12.46
C LYS A 110 11.25 5.40 11.93
N SER A 111 11.00 5.74 10.66
CA SER A 111 11.58 6.93 10.01
C SER A 111 11.20 8.24 10.70
N LYS A 112 9.95 8.35 11.19
CA LYS A 112 9.49 9.52 11.99
C LYS A 112 10.08 9.57 13.41
N LYS A 113 10.50 8.43 13.96
CA LYS A 113 11.15 8.41 15.29
C LYS A 113 12.62 8.77 15.20
N ASN A 114 13.27 8.34 14.12
CA ASN A 114 14.70 8.49 13.88
C ASN A 114 14.95 9.48 12.74
N GLU A 115 14.40 10.69 12.82
CA GLU A 115 14.55 11.71 11.75
C GLU A 115 16.03 12.10 11.51
N GLU A 116 16.91 11.87 12.49
CA GLU A 116 18.36 12.12 12.42
C GLU A 116 19.12 11.16 11.48
N ASP A 117 18.57 9.99 11.13
CA ASP A 117 19.26 8.92 10.36
C ASP A 117 19.22 9.12 8.83
N GLY A 118 18.82 10.30 8.34
CA GLY A 118 18.72 10.58 6.90
C GLY A 118 17.60 9.80 6.19
N HIS A 119 16.64 9.25 6.94
CA HIS A 119 15.47 8.52 6.43
C HIS A 119 14.21 9.39 6.29
N GLN A 120 14.35 10.72 6.43
CA GLN A 120 13.24 11.68 6.32
C GLN A 120 12.47 11.55 5.00
N TRP A 121 13.20 11.29 3.89
CA TRP A 121 12.63 11.05 2.56
C TRP A 121 11.54 9.97 2.55
N TYR A 122 11.68 8.95 3.40
CA TYR A 122 10.74 7.84 3.47
C TYR A 122 9.39 8.34 4.02
N SER A 123 9.45 9.12 5.10
CA SER A 123 8.25 9.65 5.75
C SER A 123 7.51 10.65 4.85
N GLU A 124 8.26 11.51 4.17
CA GLU A 124 7.70 12.49 3.23
C GLU A 124 7.08 11.82 2.01
N LEU A 125 7.77 10.82 1.45
CA LEU A 125 7.25 10.04 0.32
C LEU A 125 5.98 9.29 0.71
N PHE A 126 5.97 8.67 1.89
CA PHE A 126 4.80 7.98 2.41
C PHE A 126 3.60 8.94 2.55
N GLU A 127 3.81 10.12 3.15
CA GLU A 127 2.77 11.13 3.34
C GLU A 127 2.28 11.71 2.00
N LYS A 128 3.18 12.01 1.06
CA LYS A 128 2.84 12.46 -0.31
C LYS A 128 1.99 11.42 -1.04
N ALA A 129 2.40 10.16 -1.01
CA ALA A 129 1.64 9.06 -1.62
C ALA A 129 0.27 8.87 -0.96
N LEU A 130 0.21 8.93 0.38
CA LEU A 130 -1.04 8.84 1.13
C LEU A 130 -1.97 10.04 0.87
N ASN A 131 -1.46 11.21 0.52
CA ASN A 131 -2.30 12.35 0.12
C ASN A 131 -2.83 12.22 -1.31
N ASN A 132 -2.15 11.47 -2.18
CA ASN A 132 -2.50 11.35 -3.59
C ASN A 132 -3.66 10.37 -3.84
N GLN A 133 -4.87 10.89 -4.07
CA GLN A 133 -6.07 10.06 -4.29
C GLN A 133 -6.04 9.25 -5.59
N LYS A 134 -5.31 9.71 -6.62
CA LYS A 134 -5.21 8.98 -7.89
C LYS A 134 -4.30 7.75 -7.76
N LEU A 135 -3.24 7.86 -6.94
CA LEU A 135 -2.32 6.78 -6.63
C LEU A 135 -2.94 5.78 -5.65
N VAL A 136 -3.28 6.26 -4.45
CA VAL A 136 -3.86 5.45 -3.37
C VAL A 136 -5.37 5.62 -3.40
N LYS A 137 -6.01 4.81 -4.26
CA LYS A 137 -7.46 4.74 -4.38
C LYS A 137 -8.03 3.88 -3.26
N MET A 138 -8.78 4.51 -2.37
CA MET A 138 -9.55 3.85 -1.32
C MET A 138 -10.98 3.67 -1.81
N LYS A 139 -11.55 2.47 -1.65
CA LYS A 139 -12.95 2.22 -1.99
C LYS A 139 -13.83 2.88 -0.94
N THR A 140 -14.92 3.48 -1.38
CA THR A 140 -15.99 3.90 -0.47
C THR A 140 -16.53 2.67 0.25
N PRO A 141 -16.76 2.75 1.57
CA PRO A 141 -17.36 1.64 2.28
C PRO A 141 -18.74 1.35 1.70
N SER A 142 -19.02 0.07 1.46
CA SER A 142 -20.36 -0.39 1.10
C SER A 142 -21.17 -0.50 2.39
N PHE A 143 -22.11 0.42 2.59
CA PHE A 143 -22.98 0.45 3.77
C PHE A 143 -24.27 -0.37 3.54
N ASN A 144 -24.14 -1.58 2.98
CA ASN A 144 -25.27 -2.50 2.87
C ASN A 144 -25.54 -3.15 4.24
N PRO A 145 -26.78 -3.11 4.78
CA PRO A 145 -27.11 -3.66 6.10
C PRO A 145 -26.69 -5.13 6.29
N ASN A 146 -26.70 -5.96 5.24
CA ASN A 146 -26.25 -7.35 5.31
C ASN A 146 -24.73 -7.47 5.50
N GLN A 147 -23.94 -6.62 4.82
CA GLN A 147 -22.48 -6.57 5.02
C GLN A 147 -22.13 -5.98 6.38
N LEU A 148 -22.90 -4.99 6.84
CA LEU A 148 -22.75 -4.37 8.15
C LEU A 148 -23.06 -5.33 9.29
N LEU A 149 -24.10 -6.17 9.16
CA LEU A 149 -24.36 -7.26 10.12
C LEU A 149 -23.22 -8.27 10.16
N LEU A 150 -22.72 -8.67 8.99
CA LEU A 150 -21.57 -9.56 8.89
C LEU A 150 -20.33 -8.95 9.55
N PHE A 151 -20.09 -7.65 9.43
CA PHE A 151 -18.99 -6.98 10.15
C PHE A 151 -19.18 -7.01 11.67
N VAL A 152 -20.40 -6.80 12.17
CA VAL A 152 -20.73 -6.84 13.61
C VAL A 152 -20.63 -8.25 14.19
N ILE A 153 -21.01 -9.28 13.41
CA ILE A 153 -21.09 -10.68 13.84
C ILE A 153 -19.76 -11.41 13.64
N GLU A 154 -19.05 -11.17 12.54
CA GLU A 154 -17.74 -11.73 12.21
C GLU A 154 -16.73 -10.61 11.87
N PRO A 155 -16.01 -10.08 12.88
CA PRO A 155 -14.91 -9.12 12.67
C PRO A 155 -13.75 -9.67 11.80
N GLN A 156 -13.77 -10.98 11.50
CA GLN A 156 -12.73 -11.71 10.78
C GLN A 156 -12.67 -11.40 9.26
N LEU A 157 -13.60 -10.60 8.73
CA LEU A 157 -13.69 -10.29 7.30
C LEU A 157 -12.54 -9.44 6.74
N TYR A 158 -11.74 -8.78 7.58
CA TYR A 158 -10.53 -8.08 7.14
C TYR A 158 -9.30 -8.96 7.30
N SER A 159 -9.21 -10.03 6.50
CA SER A 159 -7.93 -10.72 6.35
C SER A 159 -7.00 -9.83 5.52
N ILE A 160 -5.98 -9.27 6.17
CA ILE A 160 -4.89 -8.64 5.44
C ILE A 160 -4.14 -9.77 4.75
N GLN A 161 -4.35 -9.90 3.44
CA GLN A 161 -3.44 -10.65 2.59
C GLN A 161 -2.08 -9.97 2.68
N ASP A 162 -1.21 -10.52 3.53
CA ASP A 162 0.21 -10.15 3.72
C ASP A 162 1.05 -10.55 2.46
N ASN A 163 0.41 -10.63 1.29
CA ASN A 163 0.97 -11.19 0.06
C ASN A 163 2.00 -10.27 -0.61
N PHE A 164 2.11 -9.02 -0.19
CA PHE A 164 3.02 -8.04 -0.78
C PHE A 164 3.87 -7.37 0.30
N ARG A 165 5.12 -7.82 0.42
CA ARG A 165 6.13 -7.19 1.30
C ARG A 165 6.89 -6.13 0.50
N PHE A 166 6.24 -5.04 0.14
CA PHE A 166 6.96 -3.87 -0.35
C PHE A 166 7.56 -3.13 0.85
N SER A 167 8.88 -2.95 0.86
CA SER A 167 9.58 -2.08 1.79
C SER A 167 9.49 -0.62 1.35
N PHE A 168 9.38 -0.34 0.05
CA PHE A 168 9.22 1.00 -0.51
C PHE A 168 7.82 1.57 -0.23
N PRO A 169 7.68 2.85 0.18
CA PRO A 169 6.39 3.44 0.53
C PRO A 169 5.37 3.34 -0.62
N PHE A 170 4.28 2.59 -0.39
CA PHE A 170 3.23 2.36 -1.39
C PHE A 170 3.76 1.81 -2.73
N GLY A 171 4.89 1.09 -2.72
CA GLY A 171 5.53 0.58 -3.94
C GLY A 171 4.60 -0.26 -4.82
N TYR A 172 3.69 -1.02 -4.21
CA TYR A 172 2.67 -1.77 -4.93
C TYR A 172 1.70 -0.89 -5.75
N TYR A 173 1.19 0.20 -5.17
CA TYR A 173 0.30 1.11 -5.91
C TYR A 173 1.04 1.86 -7.00
N ILE A 174 2.30 2.26 -6.74
CA ILE A 174 3.16 2.89 -7.73
C ILE A 174 3.36 1.93 -8.92
N HIS A 175 3.75 0.69 -8.64
CA HIS A 175 3.91 -0.35 -9.64
C HIS A 175 2.62 -0.57 -10.44
N LYS A 176 1.49 -0.79 -9.77
CA LYS A 176 0.19 -0.97 -10.43
C LYS A 176 -0.24 0.22 -11.26
N TRP A 177 0.07 1.44 -10.82
CA TRP A 177 -0.22 2.64 -11.57
C TRP A 177 0.61 2.66 -12.87
N TYR A 178 1.91 2.39 -12.80
CA TYR A 178 2.77 2.33 -13.99
C TYR A 178 2.39 1.20 -14.95
N GLN A 179 2.04 0.02 -14.45
CA GLN A 179 1.58 -1.08 -15.30
C GLN A 179 0.31 -0.70 -16.08
N ARG A 180 -0.61 0.07 -15.48
CA ARG A 180 -1.79 0.60 -16.18
C ARG A 180 -1.41 1.61 -17.25
N GLN A 181 -0.47 2.52 -16.97
CA GLN A 181 -0.01 3.45 -18.00
C GLN A 181 0.65 2.70 -19.14
N LEU A 182 1.59 1.80 -18.85
CA LEU A 182 2.29 0.98 -19.82
C LEU A 182 1.35 0.14 -20.70
N ALA A 183 0.26 -0.38 -20.15
CA ALA A 183 -0.76 -1.09 -20.93
C ALA A 183 -1.49 -0.18 -21.92
N THR A 184 -1.77 1.07 -21.53
CA THR A 184 -2.34 2.08 -22.43
C THR A 184 -1.35 2.46 -23.53
N TYR A 185 -0.07 2.61 -23.20
CA TYR A 185 0.99 2.95 -24.17
C TYR A 185 1.35 1.80 -25.11
N SER A 186 1.21 0.53 -24.71
CA SER A 186 1.47 -0.60 -25.60
C SER A 186 0.51 -0.72 -26.78
N ASN A 187 -0.62 -0.01 -26.75
CA ASN A 187 -1.58 0.03 -27.85
C ASN A 187 -1.25 1.12 -28.89
N LEU A 188 -0.21 1.93 -28.67
CA LEU A 188 0.26 2.95 -29.61
C LEU A 188 1.40 2.39 -30.48
N PRO A 189 1.46 2.70 -31.79
CA PRO A 189 2.45 2.13 -32.68
C PRO A 189 3.88 2.54 -32.28
N ARG A 190 4.76 1.55 -32.11
CA ARG A 190 6.24 1.65 -32.22
C ARG A 190 6.94 2.81 -31.49
N ASN A 191 6.49 3.19 -30.30
CA ASN A 191 7.34 4.02 -29.44
C ASN A 191 8.51 3.17 -28.91
N GLY A 192 9.73 3.51 -29.31
CA GLY A 192 10.93 2.84 -28.82
C GLY A 192 11.07 2.96 -27.30
N PHE A 193 11.85 2.05 -26.70
CA PHE A 193 12.08 1.97 -25.25
C PHE A 193 12.38 3.33 -24.60
N ALA A 194 13.30 4.12 -25.18
CA ALA A 194 13.67 5.43 -24.67
C ALA A 194 12.50 6.44 -24.71
N SER A 195 11.72 6.45 -25.79
CA SER A 195 10.52 7.28 -25.91
C SER A 195 9.47 6.92 -24.86
N CYS A 196 9.31 5.63 -24.54
CA CYS A 196 8.42 5.18 -23.48
C CYS A 196 8.83 5.73 -22.11
N VAL A 197 10.14 5.73 -21.79
CA VAL A 197 10.65 6.29 -20.54
C VAL A 197 10.37 7.79 -20.48
N THR A 198 10.73 8.55 -21.52
CA THR A 198 10.54 10.01 -21.55
C THR A 198 9.07 10.40 -21.42
N ASN A 199 8.17 9.70 -22.13
CA ASN A 199 6.74 9.99 -22.07
C ASN A 199 6.17 9.70 -20.68
N LEU A 200 6.54 8.57 -20.06
CA LEU A 200 6.05 8.21 -18.72
C LEU A 200 6.59 9.13 -17.63
N GLU A 201 7.81 9.64 -17.75
CA GLU A 201 8.35 10.65 -16.81
C GLU A 201 7.53 11.96 -16.84
N GLN A 202 6.88 12.26 -17.97
CA GLN A 202 6.04 13.44 -18.12
C GLN A 202 4.60 13.26 -17.61
N ILE A 203 4.18 12.05 -17.24
CA ILE A 203 2.81 11.83 -16.77
C ILE A 203 2.66 12.20 -15.30
N LEU A 204 1.70 13.08 -15.04
CA LEU A 204 1.35 13.51 -13.70
C LEU A 204 0.52 12.44 -12.97
N ILE A 205 0.94 12.08 -11.75
CA ILE A 205 0.12 11.32 -10.81
C ILE A 205 -0.60 12.31 -9.91
N GLY A 206 -1.91 12.48 -10.11
CA GLY A 206 -2.68 13.38 -9.23
C GLY A 206 -2.35 14.87 -9.37
N GLY A 207 -1.68 15.27 -10.45
CA GLY A 207 -1.28 16.67 -10.69
C GLY A 207 0.21 16.94 -10.43
N GLU A 208 0.98 15.96 -9.93
CA GLU A 208 2.42 16.09 -9.68
C GLU A 208 3.24 15.04 -10.44
N HIS A 209 4.46 15.39 -10.84
CA HIS A 209 5.43 14.42 -11.35
C HIS A 209 6.05 13.64 -10.19
N LEU A 210 6.23 12.33 -10.37
CA LEU A 210 7.03 11.53 -9.43
C LEU A 210 8.50 11.96 -9.36
N THR A 211 9.02 12.61 -10.41
CA THR A 211 10.36 13.20 -10.41
C THR A 211 10.46 14.45 -9.53
N ALA A 212 9.33 15.07 -9.16
CA ALA A 212 9.26 16.15 -8.18
C ALA A 212 9.19 15.64 -6.73
N TRP A 213 9.11 14.32 -6.55
CA TRP A 213 9.24 13.71 -5.24
C TRP A 213 10.75 13.50 -5.06
N ASP A 214 11.38 14.28 -4.17
CA ASP A 214 12.82 14.27 -3.88
C ASP A 214 13.27 12.91 -3.30
N ILE A 215 13.31 11.90 -4.16
CA ILE A 215 13.58 10.51 -3.80
C ILE A 215 15.09 10.27 -3.93
N PRO A 216 15.80 9.88 -2.86
CA PRO A 216 17.23 9.62 -2.92
C PRO A 216 17.57 8.48 -3.87
N LYS A 217 18.70 8.57 -4.58
CA LYS A 217 19.11 7.52 -5.54
C LYS A 217 19.20 6.11 -4.94
N LYS A 218 19.51 6.00 -3.64
CA LYS A 218 19.57 4.71 -2.93
C LYS A 218 18.22 4.02 -2.85
N SER A 219 17.12 4.75 -2.71
CA SER A 219 15.79 4.13 -2.56
C SER A 219 15.24 3.55 -3.87
N PHE A 220 15.80 3.90 -5.03
CA PHE A 220 15.52 3.18 -6.27
C PHE A 220 15.99 1.73 -6.22
N HIS A 221 17.03 1.42 -5.44
CA HIS A 221 17.48 0.04 -5.23
C HIS A 221 16.52 -0.73 -4.32
N GLU A 222 15.92 -0.06 -3.33
CA GLU A 222 14.85 -0.62 -2.49
C GLU A 222 13.61 -0.92 -3.34
N TYR A 223 13.20 0.02 -4.19
CA TYR A 223 12.09 -0.19 -5.11
C TYR A 223 12.35 -1.36 -6.08
N ALA A 224 13.56 -1.43 -6.65
CA ALA A 224 13.95 -2.55 -7.51
C ALA A 224 13.93 -3.89 -6.76
N MET A 225 14.44 -3.92 -5.52
CA MET A 225 14.43 -5.11 -4.67
C MET A 225 13.00 -5.60 -4.39
N ASP A 226 12.07 -4.68 -4.08
CA ASP A 226 10.67 -5.03 -3.88
C ASP A 226 10.09 -5.71 -5.13
N LEU A 227 10.38 -5.20 -6.32
CA LEU A 227 9.91 -5.82 -7.56
C LEU A 227 10.55 -7.20 -7.79
N ILE A 228 11.83 -7.37 -7.46
CA ILE A 228 12.47 -8.69 -7.51
C ILE A 228 11.77 -9.68 -6.57
N GLN A 229 11.53 -9.30 -5.32
CA GLN A 229 10.89 -10.14 -4.32
C GLN A 229 9.46 -10.52 -4.71
N ASN A 230 8.70 -9.60 -5.31
CA ASN A 230 7.32 -9.86 -5.68
C ASN A 230 7.16 -10.67 -6.98
N TYR A 231 8.08 -10.54 -7.95
CA TYR A 231 7.90 -11.14 -9.27
C TYR A 231 8.84 -12.31 -9.59
N PHE A 232 9.95 -12.46 -8.86
CA PHE A 232 10.98 -13.45 -9.16
C PHE A 232 11.34 -14.36 -7.98
N SER A 233 10.62 -14.26 -6.85
CA SER A 233 10.85 -15.05 -5.63
C SER A 233 10.75 -16.56 -5.82
N CYS A 234 10.06 -17.04 -6.85
CA CYS A 234 10.01 -18.48 -7.16
C CYS A 234 11.38 -19.05 -7.56
N HIS A 235 12.29 -18.23 -8.10
CA HIS A 235 13.62 -18.62 -8.57
C HIS A 235 14.76 -17.93 -7.82
N ALA A 236 14.56 -16.74 -7.24
CA ALA A 236 15.50 -16.10 -6.33
C ALA A 236 14.97 -16.18 -4.89
N ARG A 237 15.16 -17.33 -4.23
CA ARG A 237 14.56 -17.64 -2.93
C ARG A 237 15.33 -17.06 -1.75
N ILE A 238 16.65 -16.89 -1.91
CA ILE A 238 17.55 -16.42 -0.84
C ILE A 238 17.96 -14.98 -1.13
N LEU A 239 18.21 -14.21 -0.07
CA LEU A 239 18.53 -12.78 -0.13
C LEU A 239 19.70 -12.47 -1.08
N ASP A 240 20.74 -13.29 -1.10
CA ASP A 240 21.91 -13.09 -1.97
C ASP A 240 21.54 -13.19 -3.45
N GLN A 241 20.71 -14.17 -3.82
CA GLN A 241 20.21 -14.32 -5.20
C GLN A 241 19.37 -13.11 -5.62
N GLN A 242 18.52 -12.61 -4.72
CA GLN A 242 17.69 -11.43 -4.96
C GLN A 242 18.55 -10.17 -5.10
N THR A 243 19.62 -10.07 -4.32
CA THR A 243 20.60 -8.97 -4.36
C THR A 243 21.32 -8.93 -5.69
N ILE A 244 21.84 -10.07 -6.15
CA ILE A 244 22.48 -10.19 -7.48
C ILE A 244 21.49 -9.83 -8.59
N LEU A 245 20.27 -10.37 -8.53
CA LEU A 245 19.26 -10.11 -9.56
C LEU A 245 18.81 -8.63 -9.58
N ARG A 246 18.70 -7.98 -8.42
CA ARG A 246 18.48 -6.54 -8.30
C ARG A 246 19.60 -5.77 -9.00
N ASP A 247 20.86 -6.13 -8.78
CA ASP A 247 21.99 -5.42 -9.39
C ASP A 247 22.03 -5.59 -10.91
N ILE A 248 21.66 -6.77 -11.41
CA ILE A 248 21.47 -6.99 -12.85
C ILE A 248 20.36 -6.09 -13.39
N LEU A 249 19.20 -6.04 -12.72
CA LEU A 249 18.10 -5.16 -13.13
C LEU A 249 18.53 -3.69 -13.15
N VAL A 250 19.20 -3.21 -12.11
CA VAL A 250 19.70 -1.82 -12.02
C VAL A 250 20.71 -1.56 -13.13
N SER A 251 21.61 -2.49 -13.39
CA SER A 251 22.63 -2.38 -14.45
C SER A 251 22.00 -2.31 -15.84
N ILE A 252 21.04 -3.18 -16.14
CA ILE A 252 20.28 -3.15 -17.41
C ILE A 252 19.55 -1.80 -17.53
N THR A 253 18.92 -1.33 -16.46
CA THR A 253 18.22 -0.04 -16.43
C THR A 253 19.16 1.12 -16.75
N LEU A 254 20.32 1.18 -16.09
CA LEU A 254 21.33 2.20 -16.32
C LEU A 254 21.91 2.13 -17.73
N LEU A 255 22.19 0.94 -18.24
CA LEU A 255 22.72 0.74 -19.59
C LEU A 255 21.76 1.27 -20.66
N LEU A 256 20.46 1.01 -20.50
CA LEU A 256 19.45 1.36 -21.49
C LEU A 256 18.93 2.79 -21.35
N CYS A 257 18.79 3.30 -20.12
CA CYS A 257 18.16 4.59 -19.84
C CYS A 257 19.15 5.69 -19.51
N LYS A 258 20.43 5.36 -19.23
CA LYS A 258 21.47 6.27 -18.69
C LYS A 258 21.10 6.96 -17.36
N LYS A 259 19.99 6.56 -16.75
CA LYS A 259 19.41 7.14 -15.54
C LYS A 259 18.68 6.05 -14.78
N LEU A 260 18.72 6.14 -13.44
CA LEU A 260 17.95 5.30 -12.54
C LEU A 260 16.80 6.12 -11.94
N SER A 261 15.57 5.73 -12.23
CA SER A 261 14.33 6.27 -11.69
C SER A 261 13.29 5.16 -11.56
N ILE A 262 12.20 5.41 -10.84
CA ILE A 262 11.08 4.45 -10.76
C ILE A 262 10.56 4.13 -12.18
N VAL A 263 10.42 5.14 -13.03
CA VAL A 263 9.97 4.98 -14.42
C VAL A 263 10.92 4.08 -15.20
N SER A 264 12.22 4.37 -15.14
CA SER A 264 13.20 3.59 -15.90
C SER A 264 13.23 2.13 -15.46
N ILE A 265 13.08 1.87 -14.15
CA ILE A 265 12.97 0.51 -13.59
C ILE A 265 11.69 -0.19 -14.10
N GLU A 266 10.53 0.46 -14.04
CA GLU A 266 9.25 -0.10 -14.51
C GLU A 266 9.26 -0.46 -16.00
N VAL A 267 9.77 0.45 -16.83
CA VAL A 267 9.89 0.21 -18.28
C VAL A 267 10.88 -0.93 -18.53
N THR A 268 12.02 -0.95 -17.83
CA THR A 268 13.01 -2.03 -17.96
C THR A 268 12.42 -3.39 -17.60
N ILE A 269 11.73 -3.51 -16.46
CA ILE A 269 11.06 -4.75 -16.06
C ILE A 269 10.01 -5.14 -17.09
N ARG A 270 9.22 -4.20 -17.62
CA ARG A 270 8.16 -4.49 -18.58
C ARG A 270 8.71 -5.07 -19.88
N TYR A 271 9.72 -4.42 -20.48
CA TYR A 271 10.27 -4.81 -21.78
C TYR A 271 11.22 -6.01 -21.69
N PHE A 272 12.02 -6.09 -20.62
CA PHE A 272 13.08 -7.08 -20.47
C PHE A 272 12.76 -8.16 -19.42
N ARG A 273 11.47 -8.31 -19.06
CA ARG A 273 11.02 -9.31 -18.08
C ARG A 273 11.57 -10.71 -18.37
N HIS A 274 11.56 -11.12 -19.63
CA HIS A 274 12.04 -12.43 -20.06
C HIS A 274 13.55 -12.58 -19.83
N ILE A 275 14.35 -11.57 -20.16
CA ILE A 275 15.81 -11.57 -19.90
C ILE A 275 16.09 -11.65 -18.40
N ILE A 276 15.43 -10.81 -17.60
CA ILE A 276 15.58 -10.81 -16.13
C ILE A 276 15.17 -12.18 -15.55
N PHE A 277 14.11 -12.78 -16.09
CA PHE A 277 13.68 -14.11 -15.71
C PHE A 277 14.74 -15.17 -16.03
N HIS A 278 15.40 -15.11 -17.19
CA HIS A 278 16.51 -16.01 -17.51
C HIS A 278 17.68 -15.87 -16.53
N TYR A 279 18.08 -14.64 -16.19
CA TYR A 279 19.10 -14.43 -15.15
C TYR A 279 18.68 -15.02 -13.80
N SER A 280 17.41 -14.86 -13.40
CA SER A 280 16.90 -15.45 -12.16
C SER A 280 17.07 -16.98 -12.14
N ARG A 281 16.85 -17.66 -13.28
CA ARG A 281 17.04 -19.11 -13.40
C ARG A 281 18.51 -19.52 -13.40
N LEU A 282 19.37 -18.75 -14.04
CA LEU A 282 20.82 -19.01 -14.06
C LEU A 282 21.42 -18.87 -12.65
N ILE A 283 21.07 -17.81 -11.93
CA ILE A 283 21.48 -17.59 -10.53
C ILE A 283 21.03 -18.76 -9.65
N PHE A 284 19.78 -19.18 -9.81
CA PHE A 284 19.24 -20.33 -9.09
C PHE A 284 20.04 -21.61 -9.38
N ALA A 285 20.24 -21.94 -10.65
CA ALA A 285 20.99 -23.13 -11.05
C ALA A 285 22.43 -23.10 -10.53
N ALA A 286 23.13 -21.97 -10.66
CA ALA A 286 24.49 -21.82 -10.16
C ALA A 286 24.59 -22.01 -8.64
N SER A 287 23.60 -21.55 -7.88
CA SER A 287 23.58 -21.73 -6.43
C SER A 287 23.32 -23.17 -5.98
N ILE A 288 22.57 -23.96 -6.75
CA ILE A 288 22.40 -25.39 -6.48
C ILE A 288 23.73 -26.11 -6.69
N ILE A 289 24.37 -25.84 -7.83
CA ILE A 289 25.66 -26.43 -8.20
C ILE A 289 26.72 -26.11 -7.14
N SER A 290 26.80 -24.85 -6.70
CA SER A 290 27.75 -24.44 -5.66
C SER A 290 27.53 -25.12 -4.30
N ASN A 291 26.28 -25.44 -3.95
CA ASN A 291 25.96 -26.13 -2.69
C ASN A 291 26.32 -27.61 -2.74
N ASP A 292 26.16 -28.27 -3.89
CA ASP A 292 26.49 -29.69 -4.07
C ASP A 292 28.01 -29.92 -4.08
N PHE A 293 28.82 -28.96 -4.53
CA PHE A 293 30.29 -29.03 -4.47
C PHE A 293 30.89 -28.60 -3.11
N SER A 294 30.06 -28.14 -2.16
CA SER A 294 30.49 -27.71 -0.82
C SER A 294 30.26 -28.76 0.27
N LYS A 295 29.79 -29.96 -0.11
CA LYS A 295 29.63 -31.15 0.73
C LYS A 295 30.62 -32.22 0.30
#